data_AF-A0A938N202-F1
#
_entry.id   AF-A0A938N202-F1
#
_cell.length_a   1.000
_cell.length_b   1.000
_cell.length_c   1.000
_cell.angle_alpha   90.00
_cell.angle_beta   90.00
_cell.angle_gamma   90.00
#
_symmetry.space_group_name_H-M   'P 1'
#
loop_
_entity.id
_entity.type
_entity.pdbx_description
1 polymer ?
#
loop_
_entity_poly.entity_id
_entity_poly.type
_entity_poly.pdbx_seq_one_letter_code
_entity_poly.pdbx_strand_id
1 'polypeptide(L)'
;MTPWWDPQTAGLIGGIAGGIAGVVGGTLGAAIGALAPKGKCKGPILGAQVGFTGLGAATLASGVVAVVTGQPYHVYYPLLLVGFIATAVMGGLLPVTLARYRQAERRRLDAEELRRT
;
A
#
# COMPACT_ATOMS: atom_id res chain seq x y z
N MET A 1 -17.42 11.86 25.55
CA MET A 1 -17.28 11.36 24.16
C MET A 1 -17.86 9.97 24.11
N THR A 2 -18.83 9.71 23.23
CA THR A 2 -19.27 8.34 22.94
C THR A 2 -18.24 7.68 22.02
N PRO A 3 -17.73 6.48 22.36
CA PRO A 3 -16.84 5.74 21.47
C PRO A 3 -17.51 5.52 20.11
N TRP A 4 -16.74 5.63 19.02
CA TRP A 4 -17.27 5.33 17.67
C TRP A 4 -17.71 3.87 17.55
N TRP A 5 -17.02 2.97 18.23
CA TRP A 5 -17.33 1.56 18.31
C TRP A 5 -16.78 0.95 19.59
N ASP A 6 -17.31 -0.21 19.97
CA ASP A 6 -16.87 -0.97 21.14
C ASP A 6 -15.59 -1.81 20.85
N PRO A 7 -14.94 -2.36 21.88
CA PRO A 7 -13.71 -3.14 21.72
C PRO A 7 -13.84 -4.41 20.88
N GLN A 8 -15.00 -5.09 20.88
CA GLN A 8 -15.22 -6.29 20.06
C GLN A 8 -15.30 -5.91 18.58
N THR A 9 -16.04 -4.84 18.27
CA THR A 9 -16.11 -4.28 16.92
C THR A 9 -14.73 -3.80 16.45
N ALA A 10 -13.93 -3.18 17.32
CA ALA A 10 -12.54 -2.82 17.01
C ALA A 10 -11.68 -4.03 16.61
N GLY A 11 -11.81 -5.14 17.34
CA GLY A 11 -11.12 -6.39 17.04
C GLY A 11 -11.51 -6.97 15.68
N LEU A 12 -12.81 -6.95 15.36
CA LEU A 12 -13.33 -7.42 14.06
C LEU A 12 -12.82 -6.55 12.90
N ILE A 13 -12.89 -5.23 13.05
CA ILE A 13 -12.38 -4.28 12.04
C ILE A 13 -10.88 -4.52 11.83
N GLY A 14 -10.10 -4.61 12.92
CA GLY A 14 -8.66 -4.86 12.84
C GLY A 14 -8.32 -6.19 12.15
N GLY A 15 -9.02 -7.27 12.51
CA GLY A 15 -8.81 -8.59 11.92
C GLY A 15 -9.17 -8.65 10.44
N ILE A 16 -10.35 -8.16 10.06
CA ILE A 16 -10.83 -8.17 8.67
C ILE A 16 -9.99 -7.23 7.81
N ALA A 17 -9.81 -5.97 8.23
CA ALA A 17 -9.03 -5.00 7.48
C ALA A 17 -7.56 -5.44 7.36
N GLY A 18 -6.98 -5.95 8.45
CA GLY A 18 -5.62 -6.49 8.46
C GLY A 18 -5.46 -7.69 7.52
N GLY A 19 -6.41 -8.63 7.54
CA GLY A 19 -6.41 -9.78 6.63
C GLY A 19 -6.50 -9.38 5.16
N ILE A 20 -7.43 -8.49 4.81
CA ILE A 20 -7.56 -7.96 3.44
C ILE A 20 -6.28 -7.24 3.02
N ALA A 21 -5.76 -6.35 3.87
CA ALA A 21 -4.53 -5.61 3.59
C ALA A 21 -3.33 -6.54 3.41
N GLY A 22 -3.22 -7.60 4.22
CA GLY A 22 -2.17 -8.61 4.12
C GLY A 22 -2.25 -9.39 2.81
N VAL A 23 -3.43 -9.87 2.42
CA VAL A 23 -3.64 -10.61 1.16
C VAL A 23 -3.35 -9.71 -0.04
N VAL A 24 -3.91 -8.50 -0.07
CA VAL A 24 -3.71 -7.58 -1.20
C VAL A 24 -2.26 -7.09 -1.26
N GLY A 25 -1.67 -6.73 -0.13
CA GLY A 25 -0.27 -6.29 -0.07
C GLY A 25 0.69 -7.40 -0.48
N GLY A 26 0.50 -8.63 0.00
CA GLY A 26 1.32 -9.78 -0.37
C GLY A 26 1.19 -10.16 -1.83
N THR A 27 -0.03 -10.22 -2.36
CA THR A 27 -0.26 -10.52 -3.79
C THR A 27 0.27 -9.43 -4.72
N LEU A 28 0.08 -8.15 -4.37
CA LEU A 28 0.64 -7.03 -5.12
C LEU A 28 2.17 -7.03 -5.08
N GLY A 29 2.78 -7.30 -3.91
CA GLY A 29 4.22 -7.43 -3.76
C GLY A 29 4.80 -8.56 -4.62
N ALA A 30 4.15 -9.73 -4.63
CA ALA A 30 4.52 -10.85 -5.50
C ALA A 30 4.38 -10.49 -6.98
N ALA A 31 3.30 -9.81 -7.37
CA ALA A 31 3.10 -9.33 -8.74
C ALA A 31 4.17 -8.32 -9.17
N ILE A 32 4.54 -7.37 -8.31
CA ILE A 32 5.65 -6.44 -8.53
C ILE A 32 6.95 -7.21 -8.75
N GLY A 33 7.28 -8.16 -7.87
CA GLY A 33 8.50 -8.97 -7.97
C GLY A 33 8.58 -9.78 -9.27
N ALA A 34 7.47 -10.33 -9.74
CA ALA A 34 7.42 -11.20 -10.92
C ALA A 34 7.29 -10.44 -12.26
N LEU A 35 6.55 -9.32 -12.28
CA LEU A 35 6.16 -8.61 -13.50
C LEU A 35 6.96 -7.34 -13.76
N ALA A 36 7.40 -6.62 -12.72
CA ALA A 36 8.16 -5.39 -12.89
C ALA A 36 9.51 -5.60 -13.60
N PRO A 37 10.30 -6.66 -13.30
CA PRO A 37 11.54 -6.94 -14.05
C PRO A 37 11.33 -7.24 -15.53
N LYS A 38 10.11 -7.66 -15.90
CA LYS A 38 9.70 -7.96 -17.29
C LYS A 38 9.08 -6.74 -17.98
N GLY A 39 8.96 -5.60 -17.28
CA GLY A 39 8.31 -4.39 -17.80
C GLY A 39 6.81 -4.53 -18.03
N LYS A 40 6.16 -5.57 -17.48
CA LYS A 40 4.72 -5.85 -17.72
C LYS A 40 3.82 -5.21 -16.67
N CYS A 41 2.59 -4.91 -17.06
CA CYS A 41 1.50 -4.47 -16.16
C CYS A 41 1.83 -3.20 -15.32
N LYS A 42 2.69 -2.30 -15.84
CA LYS A 42 3.12 -1.07 -15.15
C LYS A 42 1.96 -0.22 -14.63
N GLY A 43 0.96 0.05 -15.47
CA GLY A 43 -0.19 0.88 -15.12
C GLY A 43 -1.00 0.31 -13.94
N PRO A 44 -1.57 -0.90 -14.05
CA PRO A 44 -2.35 -1.51 -12.97
C PRO A 44 -1.57 -1.66 -11.66
N ILE A 45 -0.28 -2.05 -11.72
CA ILE A 45 0.55 -2.23 -10.53
C ILE A 45 0.80 -0.90 -9.81
N LEU A 46 1.23 0.13 -10.54
CA LEU A 46 1.48 1.44 -9.94
C LEU A 46 0.16 2.09 -9.46
N GLY A 47 -0.92 1.94 -10.22
CA GLY A 47 -2.24 2.42 -9.84
C GLY A 47 -2.74 1.76 -8.55
N ALA A 48 -2.61 0.43 -8.43
CA ALA A 48 -2.95 -0.29 -7.21
C ALA A 48 -2.09 0.15 -6.03
N GLN A 49 -0.77 0.31 -6.22
CA GLN A 49 0.15 0.73 -5.17
C GLN A 49 -0.14 2.15 -4.67
N VAL A 50 -0.38 3.10 -5.59
CA VAL A 50 -0.77 4.49 -5.23
C VAL A 50 -2.15 4.52 -4.59
N GLY A 51 -3.11 3.75 -5.11
CA GLY A 51 -4.46 3.65 -4.54
C GLY A 51 -4.44 3.13 -3.10
N PHE A 52 -3.68 2.07 -2.84
CA PHE A 52 -3.49 1.55 -1.48
C PHE A 52 -2.78 2.52 -0.55
N THR A 53 -1.79 3.26 -1.08
CA THR A 53 -1.11 4.31 -0.31
C THR A 53 -2.10 5.43 0.07
N GLY A 54 -2.96 5.85 -0.86
CA GLY A 54 -3.99 6.85 -0.61
C GLY A 54 -5.03 6.39 0.41
N LEU A 55 -5.48 5.14 0.31
CA LEU A 55 -6.39 4.53 1.29
C LEU A 55 -5.73 4.48 2.68
N GLY A 56 -4.48 4.04 2.77
CA GLY A 56 -3.71 4.04 4.01
C GLY A 56 -3.58 5.44 4.61
N ALA A 57 -3.30 6.45 3.79
CA ALA A 57 -3.17 7.82 4.25
C ALA A 57 -4.50 8.38 4.78
N ALA A 58 -5.62 8.06 4.13
CA ALA A 58 -6.95 8.41 4.62
C ALA A 58 -7.28 7.72 5.95
N THR A 59 -6.97 6.42 6.09
CA THR A 59 -7.14 5.69 7.35
C THR A 59 -6.28 6.30 8.47
N LEU A 60 -5.03 6.67 8.16
CA LEU A 60 -4.12 7.31 9.10
C LEU A 60 -4.67 8.67 9.54
N ALA A 61 -5.17 9.48 8.61
CA ALA A 61 -5.81 10.76 8.92
C ALA A 61 -7.03 10.59 9.84
N SER A 62 -7.88 9.59 9.59
CA SER A 62 -9.00 9.25 10.49
C SER A 62 -8.52 8.87 11.90
N GLY A 63 -7.41 8.15 12.02
CA GLY A 63 -6.78 7.85 13.30
C GLY A 63 -6.29 9.10 14.03
N VAL A 64 -5.71 10.06 13.31
CA VAL A 64 -5.30 11.36 13.89
C VAL A 64 -6.52 12.14 14.39
N VAL A 65 -7.60 12.18 13.60
CA VAL A 65 -8.87 12.80 14.02
C VAL A 65 -9.41 12.13 15.28
N ALA A 66 -9.35 10.80 15.37
CA ALA A 66 -9.77 10.05 16.56
C ALA A 66 -8.94 10.45 17.81
N VAL A 67 -7.62 10.63 17.68
CA VAL A 67 -6.78 11.10 18.78
C VAL A 67 -7.16 12.52 19.23
N VAL A 68 -7.30 13.46 18.28
CA VAL A 68 -7.60 14.86 18.60
C VAL A 68 -9.00 15.03 19.20
N THR A 69 -9.92 14.13 18.86
CA THR A 69 -11.27 14.09 19.44
C THR A 69 -11.33 13.33 20.78
N GLY A 70 -10.22 12.79 21.28
CA GLY A 70 -10.17 12.08 22.56
C GLY A 70 -10.88 10.73 22.53
N GLN A 71 -10.92 10.07 21.37
CA GLN A 71 -11.42 8.71 21.26
C GLN A 71 -10.54 7.73 22.07
N PRO A 72 -11.11 6.63 22.57
CA PRO A 72 -10.36 5.64 23.33
C PRO A 72 -9.40 4.82 22.45
N TYR A 73 -8.43 4.15 23.09
CA TYR A 73 -7.36 3.40 22.42
C TYR A 73 -7.84 2.41 21.37
N HIS A 74 -8.92 1.68 21.64
CA HIS A 74 -9.49 0.69 20.70
C HIS A 74 -10.06 1.31 19.41
N VAL A 75 -10.27 2.63 19.36
CA VAL A 75 -10.71 3.34 18.15
C VAL A 75 -9.50 3.86 17.37
N TYR A 76 -8.65 4.66 18.00
CA TYR A 76 -7.57 5.33 17.25
C TYR A 76 -6.40 4.40 16.92
N TYR A 77 -6.05 3.44 17.79
CA TYR A 77 -4.84 2.64 17.62
C TYR A 77 -4.86 1.77 16.35
N PRO A 78 -5.95 1.03 16.06
CA PRO A 78 -6.03 0.26 14.81
C PRO A 78 -5.93 1.14 13.56
N LEU A 79 -6.58 2.31 13.57
CA LEU A 79 -6.56 3.24 12.44
C LEU A 79 -5.16 3.79 12.19
N LEU A 80 -4.48 4.23 13.25
CA LEU A 80 -3.11 4.75 13.14
C LEU A 80 -2.15 3.65 12.69
N LEU A 81 -2.21 2.47 13.29
CA LEU A 81 -1.30 1.36 12.98
C LEU A 81 -1.46 0.87 11.54
N VAL A 82 -2.70 0.55 11.13
CA VAL A 82 -2.98 0.04 9.77
C VAL A 82 -2.71 1.12 8.73
N GLY A 83 -3.17 2.35 8.98
CA GLY A 83 -2.94 3.48 8.09
C GLY A 83 -1.45 3.77 7.91
N PHE A 84 -0.67 3.77 8.99
CA PHE A 84 0.77 4.00 8.95
C PHE A 84 1.49 2.89 8.17
N ILE A 85 1.24 1.61 8.49
CA ILE A 85 1.88 0.48 7.80
C ILE A 85 1.53 0.50 6.31
N ALA A 86 0.25 0.64 5.95
CA ALA A 86 -0.17 0.65 4.55
C ALA A 86 0.49 1.80 3.77
N THR A 87 0.50 3.01 4.34
CA THR A 87 1.10 4.19 3.70
C THR A 87 2.62 4.07 3.59
N ALA A 88 3.29 3.68 4.68
CA ALA A 88 4.74 3.62 4.73
C ALA A 88 5.29 2.51 3.83
N VAL A 89 4.68 1.32 3.86
CA VAL A 89 5.12 0.19 3.04
C VAL A 89 4.81 0.43 1.56
N MET A 90 3.56 0.74 1.21
CA MET A 90 3.19 0.88 -0.20
C MET A 90 3.76 2.15 -0.81
N GLY A 91 3.72 3.26 -0.07
CA GLY A 91 4.29 4.54 -0.50
C GLY A 91 5.82 4.51 -0.54
N GLY A 92 6.46 3.95 0.50
CA GLY A 92 7.92 3.84 0.57
C GLY A 92 8.51 2.92 -0.50
N LEU A 93 7.80 1.88 -0.92
CA LEU A 93 8.23 0.99 -2.00
C LEU A 93 7.96 1.55 -3.40
N LEU A 94 7.15 2.61 -3.55
CA LEU A 94 6.82 3.19 -4.86
C LEU A 94 8.07 3.60 -5.68
N PRO A 95 9.07 4.33 -5.13
CA PRO A 95 10.29 4.65 -5.90
C PRO A 95 11.05 3.39 -6.34
N VAL A 96 11.04 2.32 -5.53
CA VAL A 96 11.67 1.04 -5.88
C VAL A 96 10.93 0.38 -7.05
N THR A 97 9.60 0.31 -7.00
CA THR A 97 8.78 -0.22 -8.09
C THR A 97 9.03 0.56 -9.39
N LEU A 98 9.05 1.90 -9.32
CA LEU A 98 9.35 2.76 -10.47
C LEU A 98 10.75 2.51 -11.03
N ALA A 99 11.76 2.36 -10.18
CA ALA A 99 13.12 2.06 -10.59
C ALA A 99 13.21 0.72 -11.32
N ARG A 100 12.48 -0.31 -10.88
CA ARG A 100 12.43 -1.63 -11.55
C ARG A 100 11.82 -1.53 -12.94
N TYR A 101 10.72 -0.79 -13.10
CA TYR A 101 10.14 -0.56 -14.42
C TYR A 101 11.10 0.19 -15.36
N ARG A 102 11.78 1.23 -14.86
CA ARG A 102 12.79 1.97 -15.65
C ARG A 102 13.96 1.08 -16.08
N GLN A 103 14.42 0.18 -15.21
CA GLN A 103 15.47 -0.79 -15.55
C GLN A 103 15.02 -1.76 -16.66
N ALA A 104 13.78 -2.26 -16.59
CA ALA A 104 13.24 -3.14 -17.63
C ALA A 104 13.11 -2.42 -18.98
N GLU A 105 12.69 -1.15 -18.96
CA GLU A 105 12.58 -0.31 -20.15
C GLU A 105 13.95 -0.03 -20.80
N ARG A 106 14.97 0.29 -20.00
CA ARG A 106 16.36 0.46 -20.49
C ARG A 106 16.89 -0.80 -21.19
N ARG A 107 16.75 -1.97 -20.56
CA ARG A 107 17.18 -3.25 -21.14
C ARG A 107 16.52 -3.55 -22.49
N ARG A 108 15.26 -3.13 -22.67
CA ARG A 108 14.56 -3.27 -23.94
C ARG A 108 15.15 -2.38 -25.02
N LEU A 109 15.46 -1.12 -24.68
CA LEU A 109 16.07 -0.17 -25.62
C LEU A 109 17.48 -0.62 -26.02
N ASP A 110 18.32 -1.03 -25.06
CA ASP A 110 19.69 -1.50 -25.33
C ASP A 110 19.68 -2.72 -26.27
N ALA A 111 18.75 -3.66 -26.07
CA ALA A 111 18.59 -4.82 -26.94
C ALA A 111 18.09 -4.45 -28.35
N GLU A 112 17.28 -3.40 -28.47
CA GLU A 112 16.80 -2.92 -29.77
C GLU A 112 17.91 -2.18 -30.53
N GLU A 113 18.80 -1.46 -29.83
CA GLU A 113 19.98 -0.82 -30.40
C GLU A 113 20.99 -1.86 -30.94
N LEU A 114 21.30 -2.89 -30.15
CA LEU A 114 22.17 -3.99 -30.57
C LEU A 114 21.65 -4.76 -31.78
N ARG A 115 20.32 -4.77 -32.01
CA ARG A 115 19.73 -5.41 -33.19
C ARG A 115 19.85 -4.56 -34.46
N ARG A 116 20.09 -3.25 -34.33
CA ARG A 116 20.18 -2.30 -35.45
C ARG A 116 21.62 -2.10 -35.96
N THR A 117 22.62 -2.48 -35.18
CA THR A 117 24.05 -2.56 -35.56
C THR A 117 24.36 -3.88 -36.25
#